data_AF-A0A7G8VHV5-F1
#
_entry.id   AF-A0A7G8VHV5-F1
#
_cell.length_a   1.000
_cell.length_b   1.000
_cell.length_c   1.000
_cell.angle_alpha   90.00
_cell.angle_beta   90.00
_cell.angle_gamma   90.00
#
_symmetry.space_group_name_H-M   'P 1'
#
loop_
_entity.id
_entity.type
_entity.pdbx_description
1 polymer ?
#
loop_
_entity_poly.entity_id
_entity_poly.type
_entity_poly.pdbx_seq_one_letter_code
_entity_poly.pdbx_strand_id
1 'polypeptide(L)'
;MKYRTDDLALLLSTDWFLQLWGTCGLLSPSPAAAEMNRQCREIVRDFVGENTRYWDVEYSRSRMKKTEDRFLQAMSVARLVAHDRETLSGLNQGQSSNTHSLENTSLIFNLLMLLTSNGVADKDMRDGITPSMFQKIQASLAKHADEDRSEIVGAASQARTRWDAWAAQITSEIPGLLLGVARDVYDYNGPAAALWGSLRSGMSESEMSALKLWLNHWGQELAGVAVIDPGEVH
;
A
#
# COMPACT_ATOMS: atom_id res chain seq x y z
N MET A 1 -5.95 8.56 6.86
CA MET A 1 -5.68 9.81 6.13
C MET A 1 -6.65 9.91 4.97
N LYS A 2 -7.18 11.11 4.65
CA LYS A 2 -8.15 11.30 3.56
C LYS A 2 -7.53 12.13 2.44
N TYR A 3 -7.43 11.55 1.25
CA TYR A 3 -7.05 12.24 0.04
C TYR A 3 -8.26 12.61 -0.81
N ARG A 4 -8.17 13.71 -1.56
CA ARG A 4 -9.15 13.98 -2.60
C ARG A 4 -8.87 13.03 -3.76
N THR A 5 -9.92 12.58 -4.45
CA THR A 5 -9.79 11.74 -5.63
C THR A 5 -8.89 12.38 -6.69
N ASP A 6 -8.93 13.71 -6.81
CA ASP A 6 -8.05 14.44 -7.74
C ASP A 6 -6.56 14.27 -7.42
N ASP A 7 -6.19 14.29 -6.14
CA ASP A 7 -4.79 14.15 -5.71
C ASP A 7 -4.29 12.72 -6.00
N LEU A 8 -5.13 11.71 -5.74
CA LEU A 8 -4.83 10.30 -6.06
C LEU A 8 -4.78 10.06 -7.57
N ALA A 9 -5.75 10.57 -8.33
CA ALA A 9 -5.77 10.46 -9.79
C ALA A 9 -4.54 11.14 -10.39
N LEU A 10 -4.15 12.31 -9.87
CA LEU A 10 -2.95 13.01 -10.32
C LEU A 10 -1.69 12.18 -10.06
N LEU A 11 -1.51 11.64 -8.85
CA LEU A 11 -0.39 10.76 -8.54
C LEU A 11 -0.35 9.53 -9.46
N LEU A 12 -1.46 8.80 -9.53
CA LEU A 12 -1.57 7.55 -10.29
C LEU A 12 -1.39 7.76 -11.79
N SER A 13 -1.55 8.98 -12.29
CA SER A 13 -1.30 9.34 -13.70
C SER A 13 0.19 9.45 -14.06
N THR A 14 1.07 9.58 -13.05
CA THR A 14 2.53 9.79 -13.27
C THR A 14 3.26 8.50 -13.60
N ASP A 15 4.25 8.59 -14.49
CA ASP A 15 5.08 7.43 -14.89
C ASP A 15 6.03 7.00 -13.78
N TRP A 16 6.61 7.96 -13.03
CA TRP A 16 7.49 7.63 -11.91
C TRP A 16 6.76 6.85 -10.80
N PHE A 17 5.50 7.18 -10.49
CA PHE A 17 4.74 6.43 -9.49
C PHE A 17 4.36 5.03 -10.00
N LEU A 18 4.07 4.89 -11.30
CA LEU A 18 3.79 3.58 -11.90
C LEU A 18 4.97 2.61 -11.70
N GLN A 19 6.21 3.09 -11.72
CA GLN A 19 7.40 2.27 -11.43
C GLN A 19 7.48 1.82 -9.96
N LEU A 20 6.86 2.58 -9.05
CA LEU A 20 6.81 2.29 -7.62
C LEU A 20 5.57 1.50 -7.18
N TRP A 21 4.71 1.10 -8.11
CA TRP A 21 3.42 0.46 -7.81
C TRP A 21 3.54 -0.67 -6.76
N GLY A 22 4.45 -1.62 -7.01
CA GLY A 22 4.72 -2.73 -6.10
C GLY A 22 5.40 -2.30 -4.79
N THR A 23 6.33 -1.35 -4.86
CA THR A 23 7.02 -0.78 -3.68
C THR A 23 6.03 -0.13 -2.71
N CYS A 24 4.99 0.51 -3.24
CA CYS A 24 3.89 1.10 -2.48
C CYS A 24 2.85 0.06 -1.99
N GLY A 25 3.12 -1.24 -2.14
CA GLY A 25 2.26 -2.31 -1.66
C GLY A 25 0.98 -2.53 -2.46
N LEU A 26 0.94 -2.04 -3.71
CA LEU A 26 -0.12 -2.35 -4.66
C LEU A 26 0.28 -3.60 -5.47
N LEU A 27 -0.65 -4.54 -5.61
CA LEU A 27 -0.43 -5.92 -6.04
C LEU A 27 -0.95 -6.22 -7.45
N SER A 28 -1.65 -5.27 -8.08
CA SER A 28 -2.13 -5.47 -9.46
C SER A 28 -0.95 -5.67 -10.42
N PRO A 29 -1.10 -6.57 -11.41
CA PRO A 29 -0.04 -6.84 -12.37
C PRO A 29 0.23 -5.62 -13.26
N SER A 30 1.42 -5.53 -13.85
CA SER A 30 1.85 -4.37 -14.65
C SER A 30 0.85 -3.91 -15.73
N PRO A 31 0.14 -4.80 -16.47
CA PRO A 31 -0.87 -4.37 -17.42
C PRO A 31 -2.06 -3.64 -16.78
N ALA A 32 -2.50 -4.10 -15.61
CA ALA A 32 -3.60 -3.47 -14.86
C ALA A 32 -3.16 -2.13 -14.26
N ALA A 33 -1.96 -2.05 -13.70
CA ALA A 33 -1.37 -0.80 -13.21
C ALA A 33 -1.20 0.23 -14.35
N ALA A 34 -0.73 -0.20 -15.52
CA ALA A 34 -0.59 0.65 -16.70
C ALA A 34 -1.95 1.14 -17.23
N GLU A 35 -2.97 0.29 -17.24
CA GLU A 35 -4.32 0.71 -17.62
C GLU A 35 -4.90 1.71 -16.61
N MET A 36 -4.69 1.50 -15.31
CA MET A 36 -5.11 2.46 -14.28
C MET A 36 -4.40 3.81 -14.45
N ASN A 37 -3.10 3.80 -14.73
CA ASN A 37 -2.33 5.01 -15.04
C ASN A 37 -2.94 5.76 -16.24
N ARG A 38 -3.23 5.05 -17.32
CA ARG A 38 -3.86 5.62 -18.52
C ARG A 38 -5.22 6.25 -18.22
N GLN A 39 -6.08 5.55 -17.47
CA GLN A 39 -7.38 6.08 -17.05
C GLN A 39 -7.23 7.34 -16.19
N CYS A 40 -6.27 7.34 -15.25
CA CYS A 40 -6.00 8.49 -14.41
C CYS A 40 -5.55 9.71 -15.21
N ARG A 41 -4.79 9.53 -16.30
CA ARG A 41 -4.44 10.63 -17.21
C ARG A 41 -5.66 11.28 -17.85
N GLU A 42 -6.63 10.48 -18.26
CA GLU A 42 -7.87 10.99 -18.85
C GLU A 42 -8.69 11.76 -17.82
N ILE A 43 -8.80 11.24 -16.59
CA ILE A 43 -9.45 11.95 -15.48
C ILE A 43 -8.78 13.29 -15.21
N VAL A 44 -7.45 13.29 -15.13
CA VAL A 44 -6.63 14.49 -14.87
C VAL A 44 -6.75 15.52 -16.00
N ARG A 45 -6.72 15.10 -17.27
CA ARG A 45 -6.97 16.01 -18.40
C ARG A 45 -8.34 16.68 -18.30
N ASP A 46 -9.35 15.93 -17.89
CA ASP A 46 -10.71 16.42 -17.90
C ASP A 46 -11.00 17.38 -16.74
N PHE A 47 -10.38 17.20 -15.57
CA PHE A 47 -10.56 18.16 -14.48
C PHE A 47 -9.56 19.33 -14.53
N VAL A 48 -8.33 19.11 -15.01
CA VAL A 48 -7.38 20.23 -15.19
C VAL A 48 -7.80 21.07 -16.40
N GLY A 49 -8.25 20.43 -17.48
CA GLY A 49 -8.72 21.12 -18.69
C GLY A 49 -7.64 22.00 -19.29
N GLU A 50 -7.99 23.26 -19.55
CA GLU A 50 -7.08 24.30 -20.05
C GLU A 50 -6.29 25.01 -18.94
N ASN A 51 -6.53 24.67 -17.67
CA ASN A 51 -5.84 25.31 -16.57
C ASN A 51 -4.35 25.01 -16.60
N THR A 52 -3.54 26.04 -16.33
CA THR A 52 -2.08 25.90 -16.25
C THR A 52 -1.60 25.57 -14.84
N ARG A 53 -2.49 25.68 -13.84
CA ARG A 53 -2.20 25.44 -12.42
C ARG A 53 -3.29 24.58 -11.81
N TYR A 54 -2.88 23.65 -10.96
CA TYR A 54 -3.78 22.75 -10.23
C TYR A 54 -4.70 23.51 -9.26
N TRP A 55 -4.27 24.66 -8.75
CA TRP A 55 -5.07 25.47 -7.83
C TRP A 55 -6.22 26.22 -8.53
N ASP A 56 -6.10 26.48 -9.83
CA ASP A 56 -7.12 27.17 -10.63
C ASP A 56 -8.28 26.25 -11.05
N VAL A 57 -8.16 24.96 -10.75
CA VAL A 57 -9.19 23.97 -11.06
C VAL A 57 -10.49 24.26 -10.28
N GLU A 58 -11.64 24.05 -10.91
CA GLU A 58 -12.96 24.26 -10.27
C GLU A 58 -13.24 23.21 -9.17
N TYR A 59 -13.26 23.55 -7.89
CA TYR A 59 -13.55 22.60 -6.78
C TYR A 59 -15.03 22.49 -6.38
N SER A 60 -15.96 22.60 -7.35
CA SER A 60 -17.38 22.39 -7.06
C SER A 60 -17.67 20.93 -6.70
N ARG A 61 -18.66 20.71 -5.81
CA ARG A 61 -19.07 19.35 -5.40
C ARG A 61 -19.46 18.46 -6.59
N SER A 62 -20.11 19.06 -7.60
CA SER A 62 -20.54 18.34 -8.81
C SER A 62 -19.33 17.82 -9.59
N ARG A 63 -18.30 18.67 -9.79
CA ARG A 63 -17.06 18.29 -10.47
C ARG A 63 -16.31 17.22 -9.69
N MET A 64 -16.13 17.42 -8.38
CA MET A 64 -15.43 16.46 -7.53
C MET A 64 -16.13 15.09 -7.53
N LYS A 65 -17.47 15.06 -7.46
CA LYS A 65 -18.25 13.83 -7.58
C LYS A 65 -18.04 13.15 -8.93
N LYS A 66 -17.98 13.93 -10.02
CA LYS A 66 -17.69 13.40 -11.36
C LYS A 66 -16.28 12.77 -11.43
N THR A 67 -15.26 13.37 -10.81
CA THR A 67 -13.93 12.76 -10.71
C THR A 67 -14.02 11.44 -9.95
N GLU A 68 -14.69 11.42 -8.80
CA GLU A 68 -14.86 10.23 -7.96
C GLU A 68 -15.54 9.08 -8.71
N ASP A 69 -16.68 9.34 -9.36
CA ASP A 69 -17.41 8.33 -10.14
C ASP A 69 -16.53 7.72 -11.24
N ARG A 70 -15.75 8.56 -11.93
CA ARG A 70 -14.82 8.10 -12.98
C ARG A 70 -13.63 7.35 -12.42
N PHE A 71 -13.14 7.73 -11.25
CA PHE A 71 -12.06 7.02 -10.58
C PHE A 71 -12.49 5.61 -10.17
N LEU A 72 -13.70 5.46 -9.62
CA LEU A 72 -14.30 4.15 -9.31
C LEU A 72 -14.46 3.30 -10.58
N GLN A 73 -14.91 3.92 -11.68
CA GLN A 73 -15.00 3.27 -12.97
C GLN A 73 -13.62 2.83 -13.50
N ALA A 74 -12.61 3.69 -13.38
CA ALA A 74 -11.24 3.41 -13.80
C ALA A 74 -10.66 2.17 -13.10
N MET A 75 -10.87 2.05 -11.78
CA MET A 75 -10.44 0.86 -11.03
C MET A 75 -11.09 -0.43 -11.55
N SER A 76 -12.34 -0.35 -12.00
CA SER A 76 -13.08 -1.48 -12.58
C SER A 76 -12.57 -1.82 -13.98
N VAL A 77 -12.36 -0.82 -14.83
CA VAL A 77 -11.85 -0.97 -16.21
C VAL A 77 -10.42 -1.53 -16.22
N ALA A 78 -9.56 -1.02 -15.35
CA ALA A 78 -8.19 -1.48 -15.18
C ALA A 78 -8.11 -2.91 -14.60
N ARG A 79 -9.22 -3.46 -14.10
CA ARG A 79 -9.30 -4.78 -13.47
C ARG A 79 -8.30 -4.92 -12.32
N LEU A 80 -8.20 -3.88 -11.50
CA LEU A 80 -7.38 -3.93 -10.30
C LEU A 80 -7.83 -5.07 -9.38
N VAL A 81 -6.86 -5.73 -8.73
CA VAL A 81 -7.16 -6.77 -7.74
C VAL A 81 -7.91 -6.15 -6.54
N ALA A 82 -8.63 -6.99 -5.79
CA ALA A 82 -9.44 -6.52 -4.66
C ALA A 82 -8.65 -5.65 -3.67
N HIS A 83 -7.44 -6.10 -3.31
CA HIS A 83 -6.50 -5.39 -2.44
C HIS A 83 -6.24 -3.94 -2.87
N ASP A 84 -5.92 -3.73 -4.16
CA ASP A 84 -5.60 -2.38 -4.67
C ASP A 84 -6.84 -1.49 -4.70
N ARG A 85 -8.00 -2.06 -5.06
CA ARG A 85 -9.27 -1.31 -5.07
C ARG A 85 -9.65 -0.85 -3.67
N GLU A 86 -9.51 -1.73 -2.68
CA GLU A 86 -9.77 -1.42 -1.28
C GLU A 86 -8.78 -0.37 -0.75
N THR A 87 -7.50 -0.52 -1.09
CA THR A 87 -6.44 0.43 -0.74
C THR A 87 -6.75 1.83 -1.25
N LEU A 88 -6.97 1.96 -2.56
CA LEU A 88 -7.21 3.26 -3.21
C LEU A 88 -8.55 3.87 -2.78
N SER A 89 -9.58 3.05 -2.58
CA SER A 89 -10.87 3.51 -2.06
C SER A 89 -10.77 3.99 -0.61
N GLY A 90 -10.01 3.28 0.24
CA GLY A 90 -9.76 3.68 1.62
C GLY A 90 -9.05 5.03 1.73
N LEU A 91 -7.97 5.20 0.96
CA LEU A 91 -7.25 6.48 0.87
C LEU A 91 -8.15 7.64 0.40
N ASN A 92 -9.06 7.39 -0.56
CA ASN A 92 -10.00 8.39 -1.07
C ASN A 92 -11.09 8.75 -0.05
N GLN A 93 -11.65 7.76 0.64
CA GLN A 93 -12.76 7.99 1.56
C GLN A 93 -12.28 8.51 2.92
N GLY A 94 -10.97 8.45 3.19
CA GLY A 94 -10.44 8.69 4.53
C GLY A 94 -10.79 7.60 5.52
N GLN A 95 -11.36 6.51 5.00
CA GLN A 95 -11.68 5.32 5.76
C GLN A 95 -10.41 4.48 5.74
N SER A 96 -9.84 4.19 6.89
CA SER A 96 -9.23 2.87 7.06
C SER A 96 -10.32 1.90 6.63
N SER A 97 -10.16 1.24 5.48
CA SER A 97 -11.17 0.40 4.84
C SER A 97 -11.96 -0.41 5.87
N ASN A 98 -13.25 -0.65 5.63
CA ASN A 98 -14.03 -1.71 6.28
C ASN A 98 -13.13 -2.77 6.94
N THR A 99 -13.10 -2.73 8.28
CA THR A 99 -12.65 -3.62 9.37
C THR A 99 -11.97 -4.98 9.09
N HIS A 100 -11.48 -5.28 7.88
CA HIS A 100 -11.09 -6.64 7.48
C HIS A 100 -9.87 -6.75 6.56
N SER A 101 -9.37 -5.71 5.87
CA SER A 101 -8.15 -5.86 5.04
C SER A 101 -6.96 -5.01 5.48
N LEU A 102 -7.21 -3.77 5.92
CA LEU A 102 -6.16 -2.86 6.40
C LEU A 102 -5.69 -3.10 7.83
N GLU A 103 -6.59 -3.56 8.69
CA GLU A 103 -6.20 -4.10 9.98
C GLU A 103 -5.24 -5.28 9.73
N ASN A 104 -5.57 -6.22 8.84
CA ASN A 104 -4.77 -7.43 8.68
C ASN A 104 -3.29 -7.21 8.29
N THR A 105 -2.97 -6.28 7.38
CA THR A 105 -1.58 -6.16 6.88
C THR A 105 -0.69 -5.33 7.81
N SER A 106 -1.21 -4.25 8.41
CA SER A 106 -0.49 -3.50 9.45
C SER A 106 -0.46 -4.27 10.77
N LEU A 107 -1.52 -5.03 11.10
CA LEU A 107 -1.52 -5.96 12.24
C LEU A 107 -0.51 -7.07 12.04
N ILE A 108 -0.33 -7.65 10.85
CA ILE A 108 0.73 -8.66 10.63
C ILE A 108 2.11 -8.04 10.88
N PHE A 109 2.39 -6.85 10.38
CA PHE A 109 3.66 -6.16 10.63
C PHE A 109 3.84 -5.88 12.13
N ASN A 110 2.82 -5.32 12.79
CA ASN A 110 2.83 -4.99 14.21
C ASN A 110 2.89 -6.24 15.11
N LEU A 111 2.23 -7.32 14.73
CA LEU A 111 2.25 -8.62 15.40
C LEU A 111 3.64 -9.24 15.26
N LEU A 112 4.23 -9.22 14.06
CA LEU A 112 5.60 -9.68 13.87
C LEU A 112 6.58 -8.84 14.69
N MET A 113 6.43 -7.51 14.72
CA MET A 113 7.21 -6.64 15.58
C MET A 113 7.02 -6.98 17.06
N LEU A 114 5.79 -7.17 17.54
CA LEU A 114 5.48 -7.53 18.92
C LEU A 114 6.13 -8.87 19.31
N LEU A 115 5.90 -9.90 18.50
CA LEU A 115 6.38 -11.27 18.74
C LEU A 115 7.90 -11.39 18.64
N THR A 116 8.58 -10.45 17.97
CA THR A 116 10.04 -10.49 17.77
C THR A 116 10.83 -9.43 18.55
N SER A 117 10.19 -8.35 19.01
CA SER A 117 10.81 -7.27 19.80
C SER A 117 11.00 -7.64 21.27
N ASN A 118 10.11 -8.49 21.82
CA ASN A 118 10.25 -9.02 23.17
C ASN A 118 11.26 -10.18 23.20
N GLY A 119 12.54 -9.86 23.00
CA GLY A 119 13.65 -10.81 22.95
C GLY A 119 13.84 -11.70 24.19
N VAL A 120 13.04 -11.54 25.25
CA VAL A 120 13.26 -12.15 26.57
C VAL A 120 11.99 -12.71 27.25
N ALA A 121 10.76 -12.43 26.81
CA ALA A 121 9.60 -12.60 27.69
C ALA A 121 8.82 -13.92 27.63
N ASP A 122 8.77 -14.68 26.53
CA ASP A 122 8.11 -16.00 26.56
C ASP A 122 8.78 -16.97 25.60
N LYS A 123 9.33 -18.06 26.14
CA LYS A 123 9.77 -19.22 25.36
C LYS A 123 8.60 -19.78 24.54
N ASP A 124 7.41 -19.70 25.13
CA ASP A 124 6.14 -20.17 24.61
C ASP A 124 5.76 -19.44 23.31
N MET A 125 6.08 -18.14 23.17
CA MET A 125 5.84 -17.37 21.93
C MET A 125 6.69 -17.81 20.74
N ARG A 126 7.81 -18.51 21.00
CA ARG A 126 8.67 -19.05 19.95
C ARG A 126 8.27 -20.47 19.55
N ASP A 127 7.38 -21.12 20.31
CA ASP A 127 6.89 -22.44 19.98
C ASP A 127 6.05 -22.37 18.69
N GLY A 128 6.28 -23.33 17.79
CA GLY A 128 5.63 -23.39 16.48
C GLY A 128 6.42 -22.79 15.31
N ILE A 129 7.54 -22.10 15.55
CA ILE A 129 8.48 -21.68 14.49
C ILE A 129 9.92 -22.09 14.80
N THR A 130 10.70 -22.36 13.75
CA THR A 130 12.10 -22.75 13.94
C THR A 130 12.98 -21.54 14.26
N PRO A 131 14.13 -21.72 14.96
CA PRO A 131 15.08 -20.63 15.19
C PRO A 131 15.57 -19.96 13.91
N SER A 132 15.73 -20.73 12.82
CA SER A 132 16.12 -20.19 11.51
C SER A 132 15.03 -19.29 10.93
N MET A 133 13.76 -19.68 11.02
CA MET A 133 12.64 -18.82 10.59
C MET A 133 12.59 -17.54 11.40
N PHE A 134 12.74 -17.62 12.73
CA PHE A 134 12.74 -16.45 13.60
C PHE A 134 13.84 -15.44 13.24
N GLN A 135 15.05 -15.93 12.95
CA GLN A 135 16.15 -15.09 12.48
C GLN A 135 15.84 -14.43 11.13
N LYS A 136 15.23 -15.16 10.18
CA LYS A 136 14.79 -14.58 8.90
C LYS A 136 13.76 -13.47 9.11
N ILE A 137 12.80 -13.67 10.01
CA ILE A 137 11.79 -12.66 10.35
C ILE A 137 12.47 -11.41 10.92
N GLN A 138 13.34 -11.57 11.93
CA GLN A 138 14.04 -10.45 12.54
C GLN A 138 14.93 -9.69 11.54
N ALA A 139 15.64 -10.40 10.67
CA ALA A 139 16.45 -9.78 9.63
C ALA A 139 15.60 -8.99 8.62
N SER A 140 14.45 -9.53 8.21
CA SER A 140 13.51 -8.84 7.33
C SER A 140 12.88 -7.63 8.02
N LEU A 141 12.48 -7.75 9.29
CA LEU A 141 11.95 -6.62 10.06
C LEU A 141 12.99 -5.53 10.23
N ALA A 142 14.23 -5.86 10.62
CA ALA A 142 15.31 -4.88 10.77
C ALA A 142 15.62 -4.14 9.46
N LYS A 143 15.51 -4.82 8.31
CA LYS A 143 15.69 -4.22 6.99
C LYS A 143 14.58 -3.24 6.61
N HIS A 144 13.37 -3.45 7.12
CA HIS A 144 12.18 -2.66 6.77
C HIS A 144 11.69 -1.76 7.92
N ALA A 145 12.37 -1.79 9.06
CA ALA A 145 12.14 -0.91 10.20
C ALA A 145 12.72 0.49 9.99
N ASP A 146 13.68 0.63 9.07
CA ASP A 146 14.22 1.93 8.69
C ASP A 146 13.28 2.59 7.67
N GLU A 147 12.81 3.80 7.98
CA GLU A 147 11.92 4.59 7.12
C GLU A 147 12.66 5.22 5.93
N ASP A 148 13.56 4.47 5.28
CA ASP A 148 14.30 4.99 4.13
C ASP A 148 13.36 5.14 2.92
N ARG A 149 12.85 6.36 2.75
CA ARG A 149 11.99 6.77 1.64
C ARG A 149 12.80 7.33 0.46
N SER A 150 14.12 7.08 0.44
CA SER A 150 15.02 7.58 -0.61
C SER A 150 14.61 7.11 -2.01
N GLU A 151 14.03 5.91 -2.14
CA GLU A 151 13.52 5.38 -3.41
C GLU A 151 12.39 6.23 -4.00
N ILE A 152 11.42 6.65 -3.17
CA ILE A 152 10.28 7.48 -3.61
C ILE A 152 10.77 8.86 -4.05
N VAL A 153 11.65 9.47 -3.25
CA VAL A 153 12.25 10.77 -3.56
C VAL A 153 13.09 10.69 -4.83
N GLY A 154 13.88 9.62 -4.98
CA GLY A 154 14.71 9.35 -6.14
C GLY A 154 13.89 9.21 -7.41
N ALA A 155 12.83 8.39 -7.39
CA ALA A 155 11.94 8.19 -8.53
C ALA A 155 11.26 9.50 -8.98
N ALA A 156 10.71 10.26 -8.02
CA ALA A 156 10.09 11.55 -8.32
C ALA A 156 11.09 12.57 -8.89
N SER A 157 12.34 12.56 -8.40
CA SER A 157 13.40 13.48 -8.86
C SER A 157 13.99 13.09 -10.22
N GLN A 158 13.88 11.82 -10.60
CA GLN A 158 14.37 11.28 -11.87
C GLN A 158 13.28 11.22 -12.95
N ALA A 159 12.07 11.70 -12.65
CA ALA A 159 10.94 11.72 -13.56
C ALA A 159 11.26 12.59 -14.80
N ARG A 160 11.36 11.95 -15.97
CA ARG A 160 11.78 12.58 -17.24
C ARG A 160 10.71 12.57 -18.32
N THR A 161 9.56 11.94 -18.07
CA THR A 161 8.55 11.85 -19.12
C THR A 161 7.86 13.19 -19.32
N ARG A 162 7.34 13.40 -20.53
CA ARG A 162 6.58 14.62 -20.83
C ARG A 162 5.37 14.79 -19.90
N TRP A 163 4.76 13.68 -19.50
CA TRP A 163 3.61 13.69 -18.59
C TRP A 163 4.03 14.11 -17.18
N ASP A 164 5.12 13.56 -16.66
CA ASP A 164 5.60 13.90 -15.31
C ASP A 164 6.07 15.35 -15.22
N ALA A 165 6.75 15.85 -16.26
CA ALA A 165 7.13 17.26 -16.34
C ALA A 165 5.89 18.18 -16.34
N TRP A 166 4.84 17.80 -17.07
CA TRP A 166 3.58 18.54 -17.08
C TRP A 166 2.88 18.49 -15.72
N ALA A 167 2.78 17.31 -15.10
CA ALA A 167 2.20 17.14 -13.77
C ALA A 167 2.94 17.99 -12.72
N ALA A 168 4.28 17.98 -12.74
CA ALA A 168 5.10 18.81 -11.87
C ALA A 168 4.88 20.32 -12.11
N GLN A 169 4.74 20.73 -13.38
CA GLN A 169 4.48 22.12 -13.74
C GLN A 169 3.14 22.61 -13.18
N ILE A 170 2.05 21.84 -13.36
CA ILE A 170 0.72 22.23 -12.86
C ILE A 170 0.64 22.21 -11.33
N THR A 171 1.49 21.43 -10.65
CA THR A 171 1.59 21.39 -9.18
C THR A 171 2.70 22.28 -8.61
N SER A 172 3.34 23.12 -9.41
CA SER A 172 4.51 23.92 -8.97
C SER A 172 4.24 24.83 -7.78
N GLU A 173 2.98 25.25 -7.58
CA GLU A 173 2.55 26.06 -6.43
C GLU A 173 2.30 25.25 -5.15
N ILE A 174 2.24 23.92 -5.25
CA ILE A 174 2.18 23.01 -4.11
C ILE A 174 3.35 22.01 -4.22
N PRO A 175 4.60 22.49 -4.01
CA PRO A 175 5.77 21.63 -4.10
C PRO A 175 5.65 20.43 -3.18
N GLY A 176 5.92 19.24 -3.74
CA GLY A 176 5.87 18.01 -2.97
C GLY A 176 4.47 17.45 -2.73
N LEU A 177 3.39 18.00 -3.31
CA LEU A 177 2.05 17.39 -3.25
C LEU A 177 2.11 15.91 -3.64
N LEU A 178 2.61 15.62 -4.83
CA LEU A 178 2.66 14.24 -5.33
C LEU A 178 3.60 13.36 -4.51
N LEU A 179 4.70 13.93 -4.00
CA LEU A 179 5.62 13.22 -3.13
C LEU A 179 4.97 12.89 -1.78
N GLY A 180 4.18 13.80 -1.21
CA GLY A 180 3.41 13.58 0.01
C GLY A 180 2.37 12.47 -0.19
N VAL A 181 1.58 12.57 -1.26
CA VAL A 181 0.58 11.53 -1.59
C VAL A 181 1.25 10.17 -1.78
N ALA A 182 2.37 10.09 -2.50
CA ALA A 182 3.09 8.84 -2.71
C ALA A 182 3.67 8.25 -1.42
N ARG A 183 4.21 9.11 -0.54
CA ARG A 183 4.69 8.70 0.77
C ARG A 183 3.58 8.11 1.62
N ASP A 184 2.41 8.71 1.60
CA ASP A 184 1.30 8.19 2.39
C ASP A 184 0.69 6.93 1.80
N VAL A 185 0.67 6.78 0.46
CA VAL A 185 0.33 5.49 -0.16
C VAL A 185 1.34 4.41 0.25
N TYR A 186 2.64 4.75 0.26
CA TYR A 186 3.69 3.84 0.74
C TYR A 186 3.51 3.50 2.22
N ASP A 187 3.36 4.47 3.11
CA ASP A 187 3.19 4.23 4.54
C ASP A 187 1.95 3.38 4.84
N TYR A 188 0.93 3.49 3.99
CA TYR A 188 -0.30 2.74 4.13
C TYR A 188 -0.14 1.23 3.91
N ASN A 189 0.73 0.78 3.01
CA ASN A 189 0.86 -0.65 2.64
C ASN A 189 2.28 -1.14 2.32
N GLY A 190 3.17 -0.25 1.91
CA GLY A 190 4.53 -0.52 1.46
C GLY A 190 5.36 -1.33 2.46
N PRO A 191 5.49 -0.91 3.74
CA PRO A 191 6.29 -1.66 4.71
C PRO A 191 5.84 -3.12 4.88
N ALA A 192 4.53 -3.36 4.95
CA ALA A 192 4.00 -4.70 5.15
C ALA A 192 4.11 -5.56 3.88
N ALA A 193 3.90 -4.97 2.69
CA ALA A 193 4.12 -5.65 1.42
C ALA A 193 5.59 -5.99 1.18
N ALA A 194 6.50 -5.06 1.47
CA ALA A 194 7.94 -5.26 1.38
C ALA A 194 8.42 -6.35 2.35
N LEU A 195 7.95 -6.31 3.61
CA LEU A 195 8.20 -7.36 4.59
C LEU A 195 7.73 -8.72 4.07
N TRP A 196 6.49 -8.82 3.60
CA TRP A 196 5.95 -10.10 3.12
C TRP A 196 6.67 -10.62 1.87
N GLY A 197 7.09 -9.73 0.97
CA GLY A 197 7.92 -10.06 -0.18
C GLY A 197 9.31 -10.56 0.23
N SER A 198 9.93 -9.93 1.23
CA SER A 198 11.21 -10.39 1.79
C SER A 198 11.07 -11.76 2.46
N LEU A 199 10.00 -11.99 3.23
CA LEU A 199 9.77 -13.27 3.88
C LEU A 199 9.55 -14.39 2.85
N ARG A 200 8.71 -14.16 1.84
CA ARG A 200 8.46 -15.13 0.76
C ARG A 200 9.70 -15.48 -0.06
N SER A 201 10.61 -14.53 -0.26
CA SER A 201 11.84 -14.81 -1.00
C SER A 201 12.92 -15.49 -0.15
N GLY A 202 12.90 -15.31 1.17
CA GLY A 202 13.84 -15.92 2.10
C GLY A 202 13.38 -17.24 2.73
N MET A 203 12.11 -17.64 2.54
CA MET A 203 11.50 -18.82 3.14
C MET A 203 11.00 -19.82 2.10
N SER A 204 11.07 -21.12 2.42
CA SER A 204 10.41 -22.17 1.65
C SER A 204 8.88 -22.08 1.78
N GLU A 205 8.14 -22.79 0.93
CA GLU A 205 6.69 -22.88 1.05
C GLU A 205 6.24 -23.51 2.38
N SER A 206 6.99 -24.49 2.89
CA SER A 206 6.72 -25.10 4.19
C SER A 206 6.95 -24.12 5.35
N GLU A 207 8.04 -23.36 5.31
CA GLU A 207 8.31 -22.30 6.29
C GLU A 207 7.24 -21.20 6.24
N MET A 208 6.83 -20.76 5.05
CA MET A 208 5.76 -19.78 4.87
C MET A 208 4.41 -20.29 5.39
N SER A 209 4.14 -21.58 5.26
CA SER A 209 2.91 -22.19 5.77
C SER A 209 2.93 -22.26 7.30
N ALA A 210 4.06 -22.66 7.89
CA ALA A 210 4.27 -22.66 9.34
C ALA A 210 4.17 -21.23 9.92
N LEU A 211 4.73 -20.23 9.26
CA LEU A 211 4.63 -18.82 9.65
C LEU A 211 3.17 -18.36 9.72
N LYS A 212 2.35 -18.70 8.73
CA LYS A 212 0.92 -18.33 8.71
C LYS A 212 0.16 -18.98 9.86
N LEU A 213 0.42 -20.26 10.13
CA LEU A 213 -0.21 -20.98 11.24
C LEU A 213 0.18 -20.35 12.58
N TRP A 214 1.46 -20.05 12.76
CA TRP A 214 1.97 -19.38 13.96
C TRP A 214 1.37 -17.99 14.15
N LEU A 215 1.31 -17.17 13.10
CA LEU A 215 0.66 -15.85 13.16
C LEU A 215 -0.83 -15.94 13.45
N ASN A 216 -1.52 -16.94 12.90
CA ASN A 216 -2.94 -17.14 13.17
C ASN A 216 -3.19 -17.56 14.62
N HIS A 217 -2.38 -18.48 15.14
CA HIS A 217 -2.44 -18.92 16.54
C HIS A 217 -2.26 -17.74 17.50
N TRP A 218 -1.15 -17.00 17.38
CA TRP A 218 -0.88 -15.86 18.24
C TRP A 218 -1.85 -14.69 18.02
N GLY A 219 -2.32 -14.50 16.78
CA GLY A 219 -3.36 -13.53 16.49
C GLY A 219 -4.68 -13.82 17.21
N GLN A 220 -5.09 -15.10 17.28
CA GLN A 220 -6.29 -15.53 18.00
C GLN A 220 -6.12 -15.44 19.51
N GLU A 221 -4.96 -15.89 20.02
CA GLU A 221 -4.65 -15.86 21.46
C GLU A 221 -4.63 -14.43 22.01
N LEU A 222 -3.93 -13.52 21.33
CA LEU A 222 -3.88 -12.10 21.71
C LEU A 222 -5.23 -11.40 21.56
N ALA A 223 -6.10 -11.88 20.66
CA ALA A 223 -7.46 -11.39 20.52
C ALA A 223 -8.43 -11.95 21.58
N GLY A 224 -7.99 -12.87 22.44
CA GLY A 224 -8.82 -13.54 23.44
C GLY A 224 -9.88 -14.47 22.84
N VAL A 225 -9.68 -14.90 21.59
CA VAL A 225 -10.55 -15.88 20.92
C VAL A 225 -10.04 -17.27 21.32
N ALA A 226 -10.94 -18.15 21.77
CA ALA A 226 -10.57 -19.53 22.09
C ALA A 226 -9.91 -20.18 20.86
N VAL A 227 -8.62 -20.53 21.00
CA VAL A 227 -7.86 -21.22 19.96
C VAL A 227 -8.55 -22.55 19.70
N ILE A 228 -9.18 -22.70 18.53
CA ILE A 228 -9.69 -24.00 18.11
C ILE A 228 -8.48 -24.85 17.82
N ASP A 229 -8.24 -25.85 18.67
CA ASP A 229 -7.17 -26.82 18.47
C ASP A 229 -7.44 -27.53 17.13
N PRO A 230 -6.50 -27.50 16.16
CA PRO A 230 -6.67 -28.23 14.90
C PRO A 230 -6.83 -29.75 15.08
N GLY A 231 -6.63 -30.29 16.29
CA GLY A 231 -6.98 -31.66 16.66
C GLY A 231 -8.48 -31.93 16.91
N GLU A 232 -9.34 -30.91 16.97
CA GLU A 232 -10.78 -31.07 17.25
C GLU A 232 -11.69 -31.04 16.00
N VAL A 233 -11.11 -30.89 14.80
CA VAL A 233 -11.87 -31.07 13.55
C VAL A 233 -11.75 -32.53 13.11
N HIS A 234 -12.71 -33.34 13.56
CA HIS A 234 -12.90 -34.75 13.20
C HIS A 234 -12.99 -35.01 11.69
#